data_AF-A0A5K0VHJ0-F1
#
_entry.id   AF-A0A5K0VHJ0-F1
#
_cell.length_a   1.000
_cell.length_b   1.000
_cell.length_c   1.000
_cell.angle_alpha   90.00
_cell.angle_beta   90.00
_cell.angle_gamma   90.00
#
_symmetry.space_group_name_H-M   'P 1'
#
loop_
_entity.id
_entity.type
_entity.pdbx_description
1 polymer ?
#
loop_
_entity_poly.entity_id
_entity_poly.type
_entity_poly.pdbx_seq_one_letter_code
_entity_poly.pdbx_strand_id
1 'polypeptide(L)' 'HFLLTNLLLDKMKATGRESGTEGRIVIVAPHTHSTTYKSGIRFENINNPSG' A
#
# COMPACT_ATOMS: atom_id res chain seq x y z
N HIS A 1 5.41 9.92 1.39
CA HIS A 1 6.62 9.12 1.68
C HIS A 1 6.19 7.77 2.26
N PHE A 2 6.10 6.73 1.43
CA PHE A 2 5.64 5.37 1.82
C PHE A 2 6.67 4.30 1.41
N LEU A 3 7.95 4.60 1.62
CA LEU A 3 9.07 3.75 1.18
C LEU A 3 8.96 2.32 1.72
N LEU A 4 8.55 2.16 2.98
CA LEU A 4 8.34 0.86 3.61
C LEU A 4 7.28 0.02 2.87
N THR A 5 6.18 0.64 2.44
CA THR A 5 5.09 -0.03 1.71
C THR A 5 5.56 -0.54 0.35
N ASN A 6 6.43 0.21 -0.34
CA ASN A 6 7.02 -0.24 -1.61
C ASN A 6 7.91 -1.46 -1.45
N LEU A 7 8.74 -1.50 -0.40
CA LEU A 7 9.62 -2.64 -0.15
C LEU A 7 8.83 -3.91 0.23
N LEU A 8 7.67 -3.75 0.87
CA LEU A 8 6.80 -4.87 1.26
C LEU A 8 6.02 -5.47 0.08
N LEU A 9 5.74 -4.66 -0.95
CA LEU A 9 4.90 -5.03 -2.09
C LEU A 9 5.44 -6.23 -2.87
N ASP A 10 6.74 -6.26 -3.16
CA ASP A 10 7.34 -7.36 -3.92
C ASP A 10 7.31 -8.68 -3.15
N LYS A 11 7.55 -8.61 -1.84
CA LYS A 11 7.47 -9.78 -0.97
C LYS A 11 6.04 -10.30 -0.86
N MET A 12 5.05 -9.41 -0.72
CA MET A 12 3.64 -9.80 -0.69
C MET A 12 3.17 -10.42 -2.00
N LYS A 13 3.61 -9.91 -3.15
CA LYS A 13 3.30 -10.52 -4.46
C LYS A 13 3.88 -11.93 -4.57
N ALA A 14 5.13 -12.13 -4.14
CA ALA A 14 5.77 -13.43 -4.15
C ALA A 14 5.04 -14.43 -3.23
N THR A 15 4.77 -14.04 -1.97
CA THR A 15 4.06 -14.89 -1.01
C THR A 15 2.61 -15.17 -1.43
N GLY A 16 1.91 -14.22 -2.05
CA GLY A 16 0.55 -14.43 -2.54
C GLY A 16 0.49 -15.45 -3.69
N ARG A 17 1.49 -15.44 -4.59
CA ARG A 17 1.62 -16.45 -5.65
C ARG A 17 1.95 -17.84 -5.10
N GLU A 18 2.80 -17.92 -4.08
CA GLU A 18 3.22 -19.19 -3.46
C GLU A 18 2.13 -19.80 -2.59
N SER A 19 1.47 -19.00 -1.75
CA SER A 19 0.46 -19.46 -0.79
C SER A 19 -0.95 -19.52 -1.35
N GLY A 20 -1.19 -18.96 -2.55
CA GLY A 20 -2.53 -18.78 -3.11
C GLY A 20 -3.44 -17.86 -2.28
N THR A 21 -2.89 -17.17 -1.28
CA THR A 21 -3.64 -16.34 -0.33
C THR A 21 -3.36 -14.85 -0.58
N GLU A 22 -4.41 -14.04 -0.66
CA GLU A 22 -4.28 -12.59 -0.83
C GLU A 22 -3.92 -11.88 0.48
N GLY A 23 -2.80 -11.15 0.49
CA GLY A 23 -2.42 -10.28 1.60
C GLY A 23 -2.94 -8.84 1.44
N ARG A 24 -3.13 -8.12 2.55
CA ARG A 24 -3.52 -6.71 2.56
C ARG A 24 -2.60 -5.89 3.48
N ILE A 25 -2.23 -4.69 3.06
CA ILE A 25 -1.51 -3.72 3.90
C ILE A 25 -2.54 -2.77 4.50
N VAL A 26 -2.59 -2.69 5.84
CA VAL A 26 -3.47 -1.75 6.57
C VAL A 26 -2.59 -0.67 7.16
N ILE A 27 -2.77 0.57 6.69
CA ILE A 27 -2.11 1.74 7.27
C ILE A 27 -3.06 2.34 8.31
N VAL A 28 -2.66 2.31 9.58
CA VAL A 28 -3.43 2.90 10.67
C VAL A 28 -2.97 4.33 10.89
N ALA A 29 -3.89 5.28 10.76
CA ALA A 29 -3.66 6.71 10.93
C ALA A 29 -4.74 7.31 11.85
N PRO A 30 -4.48 8.46 12.49
CA PRO A 30 -5.49 9.13 13.31
C PRO A 30 -6.68 9.60 12.47
N HIS A 31 -7.85 9.70 13.10
CA HIS A 31 -9.15 10.01 12.49
C HIS A 31 -9.21 11.35 11.72
N THR A 32 -8.27 12.25 11.97
CA THR A 32 -8.17 13.59 11.35
C THR A 32 -7.63 13.58 9.92
N HIS A 33 -7.17 12.44 9.39
CA HIS A 33 -6.70 12.27 8.01
C HIS A 33 -7.71 11.50 7.14
N SER A 34 -9.00 11.87 7.21
CA SER A 34 -10.11 11.29 6.44
C SER A 34 -10.09 11.61 4.94
N THR A 35 -8.95 12.00 4.39
CA THR A 35 -8.71 12.14 2.95
C THR A 35 -7.89 10.97 2.44
N THR A 36 -8.43 9.75 2.52
CA THR A 36 -7.96 8.67 1.65
C THR A 36 -8.60 8.86 0.28
N TYR A 37 -7.80 8.69 -0.79
CA TYR A 37 -8.31 8.72 -2.15
C TYR A 37 -9.48 7.73 -2.28
N LYS A 38 -10.59 8.13 -2.91
CA LYS A 38 -11.78 7.25 -3.07
C LYS A 38 -11.46 5.91 -3.73
N SER A 39 -10.35 5.81 -4.46
CA SER A 39 -9.86 4.61 -5.15
C SER A 39 -8.84 3.80 -4.35
N GLY A 40 -8.59 4.14 -3.08
CA GLY A 40 -7.53 3.53 -2.28
C GLY A 40 -6.13 4.08 -2.58
N ILE A 41 -5.09 3.32 -2.22
CA ILE A 41 -3.69 3.73 -2.35
C ILE A 41 -3.19 3.42 -3.78
N ARG A 42 -2.76 4.44 -4.52
CA ARG A 42 -2.12 4.28 -5.84
C ARG A 42 -0.65 3.87 -5.67
N PHE A 43 -0.38 2.58 -5.66
CA PHE A 43 0.97 2.05 -5.47
C PHE A 43 1.94 2.43 -6.60
N GLU A 44 1.44 2.55 -7.83
CA GLU A 44 2.22 2.97 -9.01
C GLU A 44 2.92 4.33 -8.83
N ASN A 45 2.30 5.25 -8.10
CA ASN A 45 2.78 6.63 -7.95
C ASN A 45 3.03 7.02 -6.49
N ILE A 46 3.17 6.03 -5.60
CA ILE A 46 3.23 6.26 -4.15
C ILE A 46 4.50 7.02 -3.69
N ASN A 47 5.52 7.09 -4.56
CA ASN A 47 6.73 7.88 -4.36
C ASN A 47 6.71 9.24 -5.09
N ASN A 48 5.67 9.55 -5.88
CA ASN A 48 5.56 10.84 -6.54
C ASN A 48 5.09 11.89 -5.51
N PRO A 49 5.87 12.98 -5.28
CA PRO A 49 5.46 14.04 -4.36
C PRO A 49 4.19 14.78 -4.81
N SER A 50 3.77 14.65 -6.08
CA SER A 50 2.63 15.36 -6.66
C SER A 50 1.28 14.65 -6.50
N GLY A 51 1.27 13.36 -6.09
CA GLY A 51 0.05 12.56 -5.85
C GLY A 51 -0.67 12.06 -7.11
#